data_AF-A0A3N6AEX1-F1
#
_entry.id   AF-A0A3N6AEX1-F1
#
_cell.length_a   1.000
_cell.length_b   1.000
_cell.length_c   1.000
_cell.angle_alpha   90.00
_cell.angle_beta   90.00
_cell.angle_gamma   90.00
#
_symmetry.space_group_name_H-M   'P 1'
#
loop_
_entity.id
_entity.type
_entity.pdbx_description
1 polymer ?
#
loop_
_entity_poly.entity_id
_entity_poly.type
_entity_poly.pdbx_seq_one_letter_code
_entity_poly.pdbx_strand_id
1 'polypeptide(L)'
;MEITAIATITNSEGTKSILDLDIPILIDLLPARKFKVKTVLQSLGHTNVEVESVNMEVFKAKSTLNGTKQETTIEFSYALRGGDRLFELKELHGIIK
;
A
#
# COMPACT_ATOMS: atom_id res chain seq x y z
N MET A 1 12.59 15.73 7.38
CA MET A 1 11.27 15.31 6.86
C MET A 1 11.50 14.93 5.43
N GLU A 2 11.12 13.71 5.06
CA GLU A 2 11.36 13.16 3.72
C GLU A 2 10.03 12.65 3.15
N ILE A 3 9.84 12.76 1.84
CA ILE A 3 8.64 12.23 1.17
C ILE A 3 8.90 10.73 0.88
N THR A 4 8.01 9.86 1.35
CA THR A 4 8.07 8.41 1.17
C THR A 4 6.79 7.89 0.48
N ALA A 5 6.89 6.75 -0.18
CA ALA A 5 5.74 6.01 -0.69
C ALA A 5 5.12 5.17 0.43
N ILE A 6 3.80 5.25 0.57
CA ILE A 6 3.03 4.44 1.53
C ILE A 6 1.98 3.59 0.80
N ALA A 7 1.58 2.49 1.44
CA ALA A 7 0.44 1.70 1.02
C ALA A 7 -0.64 1.72 2.10
N THR A 8 -1.85 2.13 1.73
CA THR A 8 -3.03 2.03 2.60
C THR A 8 -3.77 0.74 2.27
N ILE A 9 -3.86 -0.14 3.26
CA ILE A 9 -4.50 -1.46 3.17
C ILE A 9 -5.86 -1.37 3.88
N THR A 10 -6.94 -1.68 3.15
CA THR A 10 -8.28 -1.79 3.75
C THR A 10 -8.73 -3.25 3.68
N ASN A 11 -9.04 -3.86 4.83
CA ASN A 11 -9.55 -5.23 4.90
C ASN A 11 -11.07 -5.29 4.68
N SER A 12 -11.62 -6.51 4.57
CA SER A 12 -13.06 -6.76 4.34
C SER A 12 -13.97 -6.26 5.47
N GLU A 13 -13.42 -5.98 6.64
CA GLU A 13 -14.14 -5.44 7.81
C GLU A 13 -14.06 -3.91 7.88
N GLY A 14 -13.40 -3.26 6.90
CA GLY A 14 -13.25 -1.82 6.82
C GLY A 14 -12.11 -1.25 7.67
N THR A 15 -11.29 -2.10 8.28
CA THR A 15 -10.11 -1.67 9.04
C THR A 15 -9.02 -1.19 8.08
N LYS A 16 -8.47 -0.01 8.36
CA LYS A 16 -7.39 0.61 7.59
C LYS A 16 -6.06 0.45 8.29
N SER A 17 -5.01 0.13 7.53
CA SER A 17 -3.63 0.11 8.01
C SER A 17 -2.72 0.78 6.99
N ILE A 18 -1.75 1.56 7.47
CA ILE A 18 -0.78 2.26 6.62
C ILE A 18 0.56 1.57 6.77
N LEU A 19 1.17 1.19 5.66
CA LEU A 19 2.49 0.59 5.61
C LEU A 19 3.47 1.51 4.89
N ASP A 20 4.60 1.80 5.53
CA ASP A 20 5.73 2.45 4.88
C ASP A 20 6.45 1.49 3.95
N LEU A 21 6.64 1.88 2.69
CA LEU A 21 7.27 1.02 1.70
C LEU A 21 8.80 1.12 1.68
N ASP A 22 9.35 2.14 2.35
CA ASP A 22 10.79 2.48 2.40
C ASP A 22 11.45 2.50 1.01
N ILE A 23 10.76 3.10 0.04
CA ILE A 23 11.24 3.24 -1.33
C ILE A 23 11.44 4.74 -1.61
N PRO A 24 12.61 5.17 -2.12
CA PRO A 24 12.75 6.50 -2.68
C PRO A 24 11.79 6.66 -3.87
N ILE A 25 11.30 7.89 -4.10
CA ILE A 25 10.34 8.25 -5.17
C ILE A 25 11.00 8.07 -6.54
N LEU A 26 11.25 6.85 -7.02
CA LEU A 26 11.72 6.57 -8.37
C LEU A 26 11.63 5.07 -8.65
N ILE A 27 10.54 4.67 -9.30
CA ILE A 27 10.51 4.13 -10.67
C ILE A 27 9.05 3.75 -10.95
N ASP A 28 8.37 4.59 -11.75
CA ASP A 28 7.01 4.39 -12.23
C ASP A 28 6.96 3.28 -13.28
N LEU A 29 7.06 2.03 -12.83
CA LEU A 29 6.81 0.87 -13.66
C LEU A 29 5.74 0.00 -13.00
N LEU A 30 4.59 -0.15 -13.68
CA LEU A 30 3.48 -1.02 -13.30
C LEU A 30 3.93 -2.42 -12.80
N PRO A 31 4.89 -3.10 -13.46
CA PRO A 31 5.42 -4.38 -12.97
C PRO A 31 6.11 -4.30 -11.60
N ALA A 32 6.85 -3.22 -11.33
CA ALA A 32 7.51 -3.02 -10.04
C ALA A 32 6.50 -2.81 -8.91
N ARG A 33 5.41 -2.06 -9.17
CA ARG A 33 4.31 -1.88 -8.21
C ARG A 33 3.58 -3.21 -7.94
N LYS A 34 3.24 -3.99 -8.97
CA LYS A 34 2.65 -5.34 -8.79
C LYS A 34 3.54 -6.27 -7.97
N PHE A 35 4.84 -6.27 -8.26
CA PHE A 35 5.82 -7.05 -7.50
C PHE A 35 5.85 -6.62 -6.02
N LYS A 36 5.86 -5.31 -5.74
CA LYS A 36 5.84 -4.80 -4.35
C LYS A 36 4.55 -5.16 -3.61
N VAL A 37 3.38 -5.07 -4.25
CA VAL A 37 2.09 -5.52 -3.65
C VAL A 37 2.19 -6.99 -3.22
N LYS A 38 2.72 -7.84 -4.09
CA LYS A 38 2.92 -9.26 -3.78
C LYS A 38 3.84 -9.47 -2.58
N THR A 39 5.00 -8.81 -2.57
CA THR A 39 5.98 -8.91 -1.47
C THR A 39 5.41 -8.41 -0.14
N VAL A 40 4.66 -7.31 -0.15
CA VAL A 40 4.01 -6.76 1.05
C VAL A 40 3.01 -7.76 1.62
N LEU A 41 2.08 -8.28 0.81
CA LEU A 41 1.10 -9.25 1.26
C LEU A 41 1.76 -10.54 1.79
N GLN A 42 2.83 -11.01 1.13
CA GLN A 42 3.60 -12.15 1.62
C GLN A 42 4.25 -11.89 2.99
N SER A 43 4.80 -10.69 3.21
CA SER A 43 5.38 -10.32 4.51
C SER A 43 4.34 -10.24 5.64
N LEU A 44 3.07 -9.98 5.29
CA LEU A 44 1.91 -10.00 6.20
C LEU A 44 1.33 -11.41 6.40
N GLY A 45 1.95 -12.46 5.84
CA GLY A 45 1.53 -13.85 6.00
C GLY A 45 0.54 -14.35 4.96
N HIS A 46 0.24 -13.56 3.92
CA HIS A 46 -0.61 -14.02 2.82
C HIS A 46 0.13 -14.99 1.89
N THR A 47 -0.58 -16.01 1.44
CA THR A 47 -0.11 -17.02 0.48
C THR A 47 -0.99 -17.01 -0.77
N ASN A 48 -0.54 -17.62 -1.88
CA ASN A 48 -1.27 -17.66 -3.16
C ASN A 48 -1.73 -16.28 -3.65
N VAL A 49 -0.84 -15.30 -3.58
CA VAL A 49 -1.16 -13.90 -3.93
C VAL A 49 -1.20 -13.72 -5.44
N GLU A 50 -2.36 -13.33 -5.95
CA GLU A 50 -2.60 -12.91 -7.34
C GLU A 50 -2.95 -11.43 -7.36
N VAL A 51 -2.30 -10.64 -8.22
CA VAL A 51 -2.45 -9.17 -8.23
C VAL A 51 -2.90 -8.69 -9.61
N GLU A 52 -4.01 -7.96 -9.63
CA GLU A 52 -4.55 -7.25 -10.77
C GLU A 52 -4.36 -5.74 -10.59
N SER A 53 -4.05 -5.04 -11.67
CA SER A 53 -3.96 -3.57 -11.68
C SER A 53 -5.26 -3.02 -12.24
N VAL A 54 -5.94 -2.19 -11.45
CA VAL A 54 -7.11 -1.43 -11.93
C VAL A 54 -6.62 -0.16 -12.62
N ASN A 55 -5.63 0.51 -12.05
CA ASN A 55 -4.86 1.59 -12.66
C ASN A 55 -3.44 1.62 -12.04
N MET A 56 -2.65 2.67 -12.27
CA MET A 56 -1.28 2.74 -11.76
C MET A 56 -1.23 2.83 -10.22
N GLU A 57 -2.22 3.44 -9.59
CA GLU A 57 -2.28 3.70 -8.15
C GLU A 57 -3.08 2.65 -7.37
N VAL A 58 -3.96 1.90 -8.03
CA VAL A 58 -4.93 1.00 -7.40
C VAL A 58 -4.76 -0.42 -7.92
N PHE A 59 -4.55 -1.35 -6.99
CA PHE A 59 -4.41 -2.77 -7.25
C PHE A 59 -5.41 -3.57 -6.44
N LYS A 60 -5.91 -4.65 -7.04
CA LYS A 60 -6.73 -5.65 -6.35
C LYS A 60 -5.93 -6.93 -6.25
N ALA A 61 -5.85 -7.48 -5.04
CA ALA A 61 -5.14 -8.72 -4.79
C ALA A 61 -6.09 -9.77 -4.22
N LYS A 62 -6.00 -11.00 -4.74
CA LYS A 62 -6.64 -12.18 -4.17
C LYS A 62 -5.56 -13.01 -3.49
N SER A 63 -5.82 -13.47 -2.28
CA SER A 63 -4.82 -14.21 -1.50
C SER A 63 -5.46 -15.10 -0.44
N THR A 64 -4.66 -15.91 0.23
CA THR A 64 -5.08 -16.74 1.37
C THR A 64 -4.32 -16.32 2.63
N LEU A 65 -5.03 -15.89 3.66
CA LEU A 65 -4.48 -15.56 4.98
C LEU A 65 -5.09 -16.50 6.01
N ASN A 66 -4.25 -17.21 6.78
CA ASN A 66 -4.68 -18.18 7.80
C ASN A 66 -5.67 -19.24 7.26
N GLY A 67 -5.47 -19.68 6.01
CA GLY A 67 -6.34 -20.66 5.33
C GLY A 67 -7.62 -20.07 4.71
N THR A 68 -7.90 -18.78 4.92
CA THR A 68 -9.11 -18.11 4.41
C THR A 68 -8.79 -17.26 3.19
N LYS A 69 -9.61 -17.36 2.14
CA LYS A 69 -9.50 -16.50 0.96
C LYS A 69 -9.88 -15.06 1.31
N GLN A 70 -9.07 -14.11 0.88
CA GLN A 70 -9.31 -12.68 1.04
C GLN A 70 -9.09 -11.94 -0.27
N GLU A 71 -9.89 -10.91 -0.47
CA GLU A 71 -9.66 -9.89 -1.49
C GLU A 71 -9.24 -8.59 -0.80
N THR A 72 -8.15 -7.99 -1.29
CA THR A 72 -7.56 -6.79 -0.72
C THR A 72 -7.42 -5.74 -1.80
N THR A 73 -7.83 -4.50 -1.51
CA THR A 73 -7.53 -3.35 -2.37
C THR A 73 -6.34 -2.60 -1.79
N ILE A 74 -5.34 -2.34 -2.64
CA ILE A 74 -4.12 -1.63 -2.30
C ILE A 74 -4.09 -0.35 -3.10
N GLU A 75 -4.10 0.77 -2.39
CA GLU A 75 -3.96 2.11 -2.97
C GLU A 75 -2.59 2.69 -2.60
N PHE A 76 -1.80 3.02 -3.62
CA PHE A 76 -0.52 3.69 -3.47
C PHE A 76 -0.74 5.19 -3.32
N SER A 77 -0.15 5.77 -2.29
CA SER A 77 -0.12 7.22 -2.10
C SER A 77 1.22 7.68 -1.52
N TYR A 78 1.36 8.99 -1.36
CA TYR A 78 2.59 9.62 -0.88
C TYR A 78 2.36 10.16 0.54
N ALA A 79 3.37 10.06 1.40
CA ALA A 79 3.35 10.62 2.74
C ALA A 79 4.63 11.38 3.08
N LEU A 80 4.54 12.33 4.02
CA LEU A 80 5.71 12.87 4.71
C LEU A 80 6.06 11.99 5.89
N ARG A 81 7.32 11.52 5.93
CA ARG A 81 7.91 10.82 7.07
C ARG A 81 8.57 11.82 8.01
N GLY A 82 8.15 11.81 9.27
CA GLY A 82 8.71 12.62 10.35
C GLY A 82 8.96 11.77 11.59
N GLY A 83 10.17 11.24 11.74
CA GLY A 83 10.45 10.21 12.75
C GLY A 83 9.62 8.95 12.50
N ASP A 84 8.95 8.43 13.53
CA ASP A 84 8.07 7.24 13.45
C ASP A 84 6.65 7.54 12.94
N ARG A 85 6.38 8.78 12.49
CA ARG A 85 5.06 9.20 12.03
C ARG A 85 5.02 9.35 10.50
N LEU A 86 3.91 8.92 9.92
CA LEU A 86 3.56 9.10 8.51
C LEU A 86 2.36 10.04 8.40
N PHE A 87 2.47 11.05 7.55
CA PHE A 87 1.39 11.97 7.21
C PHE A 87 1.06 11.83 5.72
N GLU A 88 -0.07 11.20 5.38
CA GLU A 88 -0.48 11.10 3.97
C GLU A 88 -0.68 12.50 3.39
N LEU A 89 -0.12 12.79 2.21
CA LEU A 89 -0.15 14.13 1.61
C LEU A 89 -1.58 14.64 1.33
N LYS A 90 -2.56 13.74 1.22
CA LYS A 90 -3.99 14.11 1.10
C LYS A 90 -4.53 14.77 2.37
N GLU A 91 -4.05 14.37 3.55
CA GLU A 91 -4.48 14.92 4.85
C GLU A 91 -3.87 16.30 5.10
N LEU A 92 -2.72 16.61 4.49
CA LEU A 92 -2.05 17.91 4.60
C LEU A 92 -2.79 19.04 3.88
N HIS A 93 -3.68 18.74 2.93
CA HIS A 93 -4.50 19.75 2.24
C HIS A 93 -5.44 20.52 3.21
N GLY A 94 -5.76 19.94 4.38
CA GLY A 94 -6.55 20.59 5.42
C GLY A 94 -5.74 21.21 6.55
N ILE A 95 -4.43 20.97 6.62
CA ILE A 95 -3.56 21.37 7.74
C ILE A 95 -2.70 22.59 7.39
N ILE A 96 -2.37 22.79 6.11
CA ILE A 96 -1.65 23.98 5.64
C ILE A 96 -2.69 25.03 5.21
N LYS A 97 -2.91 26.03 6.08
CA LYS A 97 -3.52 27.32 5.72
C LYS A 97 -2.42 28.37 5.55
#